data_AF-A0A7Z8QTE9-F1
#
_entry.id   AF-A0A7Z8QTE9-F1
#
_cell.length_a   1.000
_cell.length_b   1.000
_cell.length_c   1.000
_cell.angle_alpha   90.00
_cell.angle_beta   90.00
_cell.angle_gamma   90.00
#
_symmetry.space_group_name_H-M   'P 1'
#
loop_
_entity.id
_entity.type
_entity.pdbx_description
1 polymer ?
#
loop_
_entity_poly.entity_id
_entity_poly.type
_entity_poly.pdbx_seq_one_letter_code
_entity_poly.pdbx_strand_id
1 'polypeptide(L)' 'MATGRILQILRRAGAQFILGMMYEHGKGVDPDDKEAVKWYRMAAEQGHPGAQKNLVRVENGL' A
#
# COMPACT_ATOMS: atom_id res chain seq x y z
N MET A 1 -18.26 -0.41 21.41
CA MET A 1 -17.08 -1.10 20.84
C MET A 1 -17.31 -1.55 19.39
N ALA A 2 -17.84 -0.70 18.50
CA ALA A 2 -18.10 -1.08 17.10
C ALA A 2 -17.89 0.06 16.08
N THR A 3 -17.18 1.13 16.46
CA THR A 3 -16.92 2.29 15.59
C THR A 3 -15.60 2.20 14.81
N GLY A 4 -14.88 1.07 14.86
CA GLY A 4 -13.60 0.90 14.16
C GLY A 4 -13.64 0.16 12.82
N ARG A 5 -14.68 -0.66 12.55
CA ARG A 5 -14.72 -1.53 11.35
C ARG A 5 -15.41 -0.94 10.13
N ILE A 6 -16.29 0.05 10.31
CA ILE A 6 -17.04 0.64 9.18
C ILE A 6 -16.15 1.58 8.36
N LEU A 7 -15.15 2.24 8.97
CA LEU A 7 -14.21 3.10 8.25
C LEU A 7 -13.22 2.33 7.35
N GLN A 8 -13.08 1.02 7.53
CA GLN A 8 -12.19 0.18 6.70
C GLN A 8 -12.73 -0.06 5.27
N ILE A 9 -14.05 0.09 5.05
CA ILE A 9 -14.68 -0.17 3.75
C ILE A 9 -14.26 0.87 2.69
N LEU A 10 -13.93 2.11 3.10
CA LEU A 10 -13.36 3.14 2.23
C LEU A 10 -11.83 3.00 2.02
N ARG A 11 -11.19 2.02 2.66
CA ARG A 11 -9.73 1.81 2.71
C ARG A 11 -9.31 0.48 2.08
N ARG A 12 -9.91 0.04 0.98
CA ARG A 12 -9.65 -1.29 0.37
C ARG A 12 -8.14 -1.51 0.14
N ALA A 13 -7.61 -2.58 0.72
CA ALA A 13 -6.18 -2.94 0.64
C ALA A 13 -5.67 -3.07 -0.81
N GLY A 14 -6.53 -3.50 -1.75
CA GLY A 14 -6.19 -3.53 -3.17
C GLY A 14 -5.98 -2.14 -3.80
N ALA A 15 -6.76 -1.13 -3.40
CA ALA A 15 -6.58 0.23 -3.90
C ALA A 15 -5.30 0.87 -3.36
N GLN A 16 -4.99 0.62 -2.07
CA GLN A 16 -3.73 1.04 -1.47
C GLN A 16 -2.53 0.34 -2.13
N PHE A 17 -2.64 -0.96 -2.43
CA PHE A 17 -1.62 -1.67 -3.18
C PHE A 17 -1.39 -1.08 -4.58
N ILE A 18 -2.47 -0.77 -5.32
CA ILE A 18 -2.35 -0.14 -6.64
C ILE A 18 -1.69 1.23 -6.53
N LEU A 19 -2.06 2.04 -5.53
CA LEU A 19 -1.45 3.35 -5.34
C LEU A 19 0.03 3.25 -4.99
N GLY A 20 0.41 2.28 -4.14
CA GLY A 20 1.81 1.95 -3.89
C GLY A 20 2.56 1.59 -5.16
N MET A 21 1.98 0.76 -6.04
CA MET A 21 2.56 0.45 -7.34
C MET A 21 2.67 1.67 -8.25
N MET A 22 1.72 2.60 -8.20
CA MET A 22 1.75 3.81 -9.02
C MET A 22 2.91 4.71 -8.61
N TYR A 23 3.11 4.93 -7.31
CA TYR A 23 4.27 5.67 -6.81
C TYR A 23 5.59 4.94 -7.03
N GLU A 24 5.63 3.61 -6.94
CA GLU A 24 6.87 2.86 -7.21
C GLU A 24 7.28 2.95 -8.68
N HIS A 25 6.33 2.89 -9.62
CA HIS A 25 6.62 2.82 -11.06
C HIS A 25 6.41 4.14 -11.80
N GLY A 26 6.06 5.23 -11.10
CA GLY A 26 5.75 6.52 -11.72
C GLY A 26 4.53 6.50 -12.66
N LYS A 27 3.49 5.71 -12.35
CA LYS A 27 2.31 5.60 -13.22
C LYS A 27 1.30 6.68 -12.89
N GLY A 28 1.32 7.77 -13.66
CA GLY A 28 0.40 8.89 -13.50
C GLY A 28 0.70 9.79 -12.29
N VAL A 29 1.80 9.51 -11.59
CA VAL A 29 2.41 10.31 -10.52
C VAL A 29 3.92 10.22 -10.69
N ASP A 30 4.66 11.16 -10.13
CA ASP A 30 6.12 11.04 -10.08
C ASP A 30 6.52 9.86 -9.18
N PRO A 31 7.57 9.09 -9.54
CA PRO A 31 8.05 8.02 -8.69
C PRO A 31 8.46 8.52 -7.30
N ASP A 32 7.97 7.86 -6.25
CA ASP A 32 8.34 8.13 -4.85
C ASP A 32 8.28 6.84 -4.02
N ASP A 33 9.45 6.27 -3.75
CA ASP A 33 9.59 5.04 -2.96
C ASP A 33 9.07 5.20 -1.52
N LYS A 34 9.18 6.39 -0.93
CA LYS A 34 8.70 6.63 0.44
C LYS A 34 7.18 6.56 0.47
N GLU A 35 6.52 7.14 -0.52
CA GLU A 35 5.08 7.10 -0.64
C GLU A 35 4.61 5.69 -1.02
N ALA A 36 5.34 4.97 -1.87
CA ALA A 36 5.09 3.56 -2.17
C ALA A 36 5.12 2.67 -0.91
N VAL A 37 6.16 2.80 -0.07
CA VAL A 37 6.30 2.09 1.21
C VAL A 37 5.10 2.34 2.12
N LYS A 38 4.66 3.61 2.25
CA LYS A 38 3.51 3.98 3.07
C LYS A 38 2.22 3.30 2.61
N TRP A 39 1.95 3.30 1.31
CA TRP A 39 0.76 2.65 0.76
C TRP A 39 0.81 1.13 0.85
N TYR A 40 1.97 0.53 0.62
CA TYR A 40 2.17 -0.91 0.80
C TYR A 40 2.02 -1.33 2.26
N ARG A 41 2.52 -0.55 3.23
CA ARG A 41 2.34 -0.82 4.66
C ARG A 41 0.86 -0.84 5.04
N MET A 42 0.09 0.14 4.61
CA MET A 42 -1.36 0.20 4.87
C MET A 42 -2.11 -1.00 4.27
N ALA A 43 -1.72 -1.46 3.08
CA ALA A 43 -2.32 -2.64 2.45
C ALA A 43 -1.87 -3.94 3.12
N ALA A 44 -0.61 -4.02 3.57
CA ALA A 44 -0.04 -5.16 4.27
C ALA A 44 -0.66 -5.35 5.66
N GLU A 45 -0.93 -4.27 6.39
CA GLU A 45 -1.67 -4.26 7.68
C GLU A 45 -3.08 -4.83 7.55
N GLN A 46 -3.66 -4.78 6.35
CA GLN A 46 -4.97 -5.37 6.04
C GLN A 46 -4.87 -6.79 5.45
N GLY A 47 -3.67 -7.37 5.41
CA GLY A 47 -3.43 -8.73 4.93
C GLY A 47 -3.35 -8.87 3.41
N HIS A 48 -3.11 -7.79 2.65
CA HIS A 48 -2.96 -7.90 1.19
C HIS A 48 -1.64 -8.59 0.81
N PRO A 49 -1.65 -9.79 0.20
CA PRO A 49 -0.43 -10.58 -0.01
C PRO A 49 0.59 -9.90 -0.92
N GLY A 50 0.10 -9.23 -1.98
CA GLY A 50 0.96 -8.49 -2.89
C GLY A 50 1.64 -7.30 -2.22
N ALA A 51 1.00 -6.68 -1.24
CA ALA A 51 1.56 -5.53 -0.53
C ALA A 51 2.60 -5.97 0.49
N GLN A 52 2.38 -7.09 1.18
CA GLN A 52 3.38 -7.69 2.07
C GLN A 52 4.67 -8.04 1.33
N LYS A 53 4.55 -8.68 0.15
CA LYS A 53 5.71 -9.00 -0.70
C LYS A 53 6.42 -7.73 -1.17
N ASN A 54 5.67 -6.76 -1.70
CA ASN A 54 6.27 -5.55 -2.27
C ASN A 54 6.89 -4.66 -1.20
N LEU A 55 6.27 -4.55 -0.02
CA LEU A 55 6.83 -3.79 1.11
C LEU A 55 8.25 -4.25 1.46
N VAL A 56 8.45 -5.56 1.60
CA VAL A 56 9.78 -6.12 1.89
C VAL A 56 10.77 -5.81 0.77
N ARG A 57 10.34 -5.84 -0.49
CA ARG A 57 11.21 -5.52 -1.63
C ARG A 57 11.62 -4.04 -1.63
N VAL A 58 10.65 -3.13 -1.50
CA VAL A 58 10.92 -1.69 -1.55
C VAL A 58 11.65 -1.17 -0.31
N GLU A 59 11.45 -1.77 0.87
CA GLU A 59 12.20 -1.41 2.09
C GLU A 59 13.67 -1.85 2.01
N ASN A 60 13.97 -2.90 1.24
CA ASN A 60 15.33 -3.40 1.03
C ASN A 60 16.03 -2.82 -0.21
N GLY A 61 15.36 -1.95 -0.99
CA GLY A 61 15.90 -1.36 -2.21
C GLY A 61 16.24 -2.39 -3.30
N LEU A 62 15.52 -3.52 -3.34
CA LEU A 62 15.73 -4.64 -4.26
C LEU A 62 14.87 -4.56 -5.53
#